data_AF-A0A7W6MHF4-F1
#
_entry.id   AF-A0A7W6MHF4-F1
#
_cell.length_a   1.000
_cell.length_b   1.000
_cell.length_c   1.000
_cell.angle_alpha   90.00
_cell.angle_beta   90.00
_cell.angle_gamma   90.00
#
_symmetry.space_group_name_H-M   'P 1'
#
loop_
_entity.id
_entity.type
_entity.pdbx_description
1 polymer ?
#
loop_
_entity_poly.entity_id
_entity_poly.type
_entity_poly.pdbx_seq_one_letter_code
_entity_poly.pdbx_strand_id
1 'polypeptide(L)' 'MLASWSAPGGSGQSCRIKGNISINTGERIFHVPGQRRYAETKISLQYGERWFCSEFEAWAAGWRKSKS' A
#
# COMPACT_ATOMS: atom_id res chain seq x y z
N MET A 1 -29.47 1.62 -18.71
CA MET A 1 -28.78 0.46 -18.10
C MET A 1 -27.61 1.01 -17.32
N LEU A 2 -27.66 0.96 -15.98
CA LEU A 2 -26.57 1.44 -15.13
C LEU A 2 -25.43 0.43 -15.22
N ALA A 3 -24.35 0.77 -15.93
CA ALA A 3 -23.15 -0.04 -15.95
C ALA A 3 -22.48 0.06 -14.57
N SER A 4 -22.63 -0.99 -13.77
CA SER A 4 -21.88 -1.17 -12.54
C SER A 4 -20.40 -1.30 -12.88
N TRP A 5 -19.64 -0.22 -12.66
CA TRP A 5 -18.19 -0.29 -12.56
C TRP A 5 -17.87 -1.27 -11.42
N SER A 6 -17.52 -2.50 -11.77
CA SER A 6 -16.83 -3.38 -10.84
C SER A 6 -15.40 -2.87 -10.80
N ALA A 7 -15.09 -2.10 -9.76
CA ALA A 7 -13.71 -1.74 -9.50
C ALA A 7 -12.96 -3.06 -9.29
N PRO A 8 -11.75 -3.23 -9.83
CA PRO A 8 -10.88 -4.33 -9.43
C PRO A 8 -10.40 -4.03 -7.99
N GLY A 9 -11.31 -4.16 -7.05
CA GLY A 9 -11.13 -4.09 -5.61
C GLY A 9 -11.96 -5.20 -5.00
N GLY A 10 -11.74 -6.42 -5.49
CA GLY A 10 -12.46 -7.61 -5.08
C GLY A 10 -12.31 -7.84 -3.57
N SER A 11 -13.44 -7.74 -2.89
CA SER A 11 -13.69 -8.18 -1.52
C SER A 11 -13.32 -9.66 -1.36
N GLY A 12 -12.07 -9.92 -0.95
CA GLY A 12 -11.55 -11.27 -0.70
C GLY A 12 -10.03 -11.38 -0.74
N GLN A 13 -9.34 -10.43 -1.38
CA GLN A 13 -7.87 -10.32 -1.28
C GLN A 13 -7.56 -9.26 -0.23
N SER A 14 -7.01 -9.67 0.93
CA SER A 14 -6.39 -8.73 1.86
C SER A 14 -5.34 -7.93 1.08
N CYS A 15 -5.55 -6.63 0.83
CA CYS A 15 -4.59 -5.78 0.13
C CYS A 15 -3.17 -6.05 0.68
N ARG A 16 -2.25 -6.52 -0.17
CA ARG A 16 -0.94 -7.07 0.27
C ARG A 16 0.21 -6.08 0.16
N ILE A 17 -0.02 -4.85 -0.28
CA ILE A 17 1.05 -3.87 -0.40
C ILE A 17 1.03 -3.02 0.86
N LYS A 18 2.13 -3.00 1.61
CA LYS A 18 2.23 -2.32 2.90
C LYS A 18 2.80 -0.92 2.70
N GLY A 19 2.02 0.12 2.93
CA GLY A 19 2.47 1.52 2.92
C GLY A 19 2.80 2.01 4.32
N ASN A 20 4.09 2.16 4.65
CA ASN A 20 4.56 2.80 5.89
C ASN A 20 5.09 4.23 5.70
N ILE A 21 5.01 5.04 6.77
CA ILE A 21 5.48 6.42 6.78
C ILE A 21 6.70 6.49 7.70
N SER A 22 7.82 6.93 7.15
CA SER A 22 9.04 7.17 7.94
C SER A 22 8.77 8.30 8.94
N ILE A 23 8.75 8.00 10.23
CA ILE A 23 8.50 9.01 11.29
C ILE A 23 9.52 10.15 11.24
N ASN A 24 10.78 9.85 10.87
CA ASN A 24 11.86 10.83 10.86
C ASN A 24 11.83 11.74 9.62
N THR A 25 11.36 11.23 8.47
CA THR A 25 11.45 11.95 7.18
C THR A 25 10.09 12.31 6.56
N GLY A 26 8.99 11.77 7.10
CA GLY A 26 7.65 11.88 6.51
C GLY A 26 7.48 11.13 5.18
N GLU A 27 8.51 10.39 4.74
CA GLU A 27 8.45 9.68 3.46
C GLU A 27 7.40 8.57 3.48
N ARG A 28 6.57 8.56 2.44
CA ARG A 28 5.57 7.54 2.18
C ARG A 28 6.17 6.43 1.32
N ILE A 29 6.38 5.26 1.91
CA ILE A 29 7.09 4.14 1.29
C ILE A 29 6.15 2.95 1.25
N PHE A 30 6.03 2.30 0.09
CA PHE A 30 5.27 1.06 -0.01
C PHE A 30 6.18 -0.15 -0.26
N HIS A 31 5.80 -1.28 0.33
CA HIS A 31 6.47 -2.55 0.25
C HIS A 31 5.57 -3.60 -0.39
N VAL A 32 6.12 -4.36 -1.33
CA VAL A 32 5.43 -5.47 -2.01
C VAL A 32 5.90 -6.82 -1.46
N PRO A 33 5.08 -7.88 -1.52
CA PRO A 33 5.50 -9.22 -1.14
C PRO A 33 6.79 -9.65 -1.85
N GLY A 34 7.71 -10.30 -1.13
CA GLY A 34 9.01 -10.74 -1.64
C GLY A 34 10.17 -9.76 -1.40
N GLN A 35 9.89 -8.52 -0.99
CA GLN A 35 10.93 -7.60 -0.55
C GLN A 35 11.48 -7.97 0.83
N ARG A 36 12.76 -7.68 1.07
CA ARG A 36 13.46 -8.05 2.32
C ARG A 36 12.75 -7.48 3.53
N ARG A 37 12.33 -6.22 3.44
CA ARG A 37 11.69 -5.50 4.55
C ARG A 37 10.19 -5.68 4.62
N TYR A 38 9.58 -6.41 3.68
CA TYR A 38 8.12 -6.59 3.66
C TYR A 38 7.59 -7.25 4.95
N ALA A 39 8.29 -8.27 5.46
CA ALA A 39 7.89 -8.96 6.68
C ALA A 39 8.03 -8.08 7.93
N GLU A 40 9.09 -7.26 7.97
CA GLU A 40 9.41 -6.36 9.09
C GLU A 40 8.48 -5.14 9.13
N THR A 41 8.02 -4.66 7.97
CA THR A 41 7.10 -3.51 7.90
C THR A 41 5.77 -3.87 8.57
N LYS A 42 5.46 -3.18 9.66
CA LYS A 42 4.16 -3.18 10.33
C LYS A 42 3.42 -1.91 9.97
N ILE A 43 2.12 -2.02 9.77
CA ILE A 43 1.27 -0.88 9.42
C ILE A 43 0.57 -0.38 10.66
N SER A 44 0.68 0.92 10.87
CA SER A 44 0.11 1.68 11.98
C SER A 44 -0.85 2.74 11.44
N LEU A 45 -2.14 2.41 11.41
CA LEU A 45 -3.19 3.27 10.86
C LEU A 45 -3.24 4.66 11.51
N GLN A 46 -2.87 4.76 12.80
CA GLN A 46 -2.82 6.02 13.54
C GLN A 46 -1.84 7.05 12.94
N TYR A 47 -0.83 6.59 12.19
CA TYR A 47 0.12 7.47 11.51
C TYR A 47 -0.23 7.71 10.04
N GLY A 48 -1.41 7.26 9.58
CA GLY A 48 -1.82 7.36 8.17
C GLY A 48 -1.16 6.32 7.27
N GLU A 49 -0.50 5.31 7.85
CA GLU A 49 -0.05 4.12 7.14
C GLU A 49 -1.23 3.28 6.70
N ARG A 50 -1.10 2.55 5.58
CA ARG A 50 -2.21 1.76 5.03
C ARG A 50 -1.76 0.66 4.11
N TRP A 51 -2.68 -0.23 3.77
CA TRP A 51 -2.47 -1.22 2.72
C TRP A 51 -3.00 -0.71 1.38
N PHE A 52 -2.36 -1.16 0.30
CA PHE A 52 -2.79 -0.94 -1.08
C PHE A 52 -3.05 -2.28 -1.76
N CYS A 53 -4.02 -2.28 -2.66
CA CYS A 53 -4.36 -3.47 -3.43
C CYS A 53 -3.57 -3.56 -4.74
N SER A 54 -2.97 -2.46 -5.21
CA SER A 54 -2.04 -2.46 -6.35
C SER A 54 -0.90 -1.45 -6.17
N GLU A 55 0.23 -1.68 -6.85
CA GLU A 55 1.33 -0.72 -6.85
C GLU A 55 0.89 0.63 -7.43
N PHE A 56 0.06 0.60 -8.48
CA PHE A 56 -0.51 1.78 -9.09
C PHE A 56 -1.29 2.65 -8.09
N GLU A 57 -2.10 2.04 -7.23
CA GLU A 57 -2.83 2.75 -6.17
C GLU A 57 -1.85 3.45 -5.20
N ALA A 58 -0.76 2.79 -4.84
CA ALA A 58 0.27 3.36 -3.98
C ALA A 58 0.97 4.55 -4.67
N TRP A 59 1.36 4.41 -5.94
CA TRP A 59 1.94 5.49 -6.73
C TRP A 59 0.99 6.68 -6.87
N ALA A 60 -0.28 6.43 -7.22
CA ALA A 60 -1.31 7.45 -7.36
C ALA A 60 -1.59 8.18 -6.04
N ALA A 61 -1.40 7.51 -4.90
CA ALA A 61 -1.48 8.11 -3.58
C ALA A 61 -0.23 8.90 -3.15
N GLY A 62 0.78 9.00 -4.02
CA GLY A 62 2.04 9.70 -3.74
C GLY A 62 3.04 8.90 -2.89
N TRP A 63 2.97 7.57 -2.93
CA TRP A 63 3.90 6.69 -2.23
C TRP A 63 4.98 6.21 -3.18
N ARG A 64 6.21 6.12 -2.70
CA ARG A 64 7.32 5.53 -3.48
C ARG A 64 7.55 4.07 -3.13
N LYS A 65 7.98 3.25 -4.10
CA LYS A 65 8.36 1.86 -3.83
C LYS A 65 9.60 1.79 -2.95
N SER A 66 9.63 0.83 -2.03
CA SER A 66 10.85 0.48 -1.30
C SER A 66 11.93 0.00 -2.27
N LYS A 67 13.17 0.43 -2.05
CA LYS A 67 14.35 -0.01 -2.81
C LYS A 67 14.85 -1.41 -2.38
N SER A 68 14.32 -1.95 -1.28
CA SER A 68 14.77 -3.18 -0.61
C SER A 68 13.61 -4.02 -0.07
#